data_AF-A0A7C1L1J2-F1
#
_entry.id   AF-A0A7C1L1J2-F1
#
_cell.length_a   1.000
_cell.length_b   1.000
_cell.length_c   1.000
_cell.angle_alpha   90.00
_cell.angle_beta   90.00
_cell.angle_gamma   90.00
#
_symmetry.space_group_name_H-M   'P 1'
#
loop_
_entity.id
_entity.type
_entity.pdbx_description
1 polymer ?
#
loop_
_entity_poly.entity_id
_entity_poly.type
_entity_poly.pdbx_seq_one_letter_code
_entity_poly.pdbx_strand_id
1 'polypeptide(L)'
;MDKTELVDIIKGCIAMEQTVASIYRIFMKLFPEEESFWEDLFNDEMDHHSWLTDARYIEFVDLLPSGDMLPSARHIEGSLKSAVTAIEQIKSRPVTFEEALMTALRFEKSMVEIFANELMANVFASGYESLSQRIAAAERLHLNKIEDMMIEKGFMQLS
;
A
#
# COMPACT_ATOMS: atom_id res chain seq x y z
N MET A 1 -11.17 -21.49 2.49
CA MET A 1 -11.53 -20.07 2.61
C MET A 1 -12.90 -19.85 1.99
N ASP A 2 -13.81 -19.14 2.66
CA ASP A 2 -15.11 -18.75 2.08
C ASP A 2 -14.91 -17.54 1.15
N LYS A 3 -15.73 -17.40 0.10
CA LYS A 3 -15.70 -16.28 -0.87
C LYS A 3 -15.74 -14.91 -0.17
N THR A 4 -16.38 -14.88 1.00
CA THR A 4 -16.47 -13.72 1.90
C THR A 4 -15.10 -13.20 2.34
N GLU A 5 -14.15 -14.08 2.66
CA GLU A 5 -12.85 -13.68 3.22
C GLU A 5 -11.92 -13.04 2.17
N LEU A 6 -11.98 -13.50 0.92
CA LEU A 6 -11.26 -12.88 -0.19
C LEU A 6 -11.82 -11.48 -0.52
N VAL A 7 -13.14 -11.34 -0.51
CA VAL A 7 -13.80 -10.05 -0.68
C VAL A 7 -13.40 -9.08 0.44
N ASP A 8 -13.26 -9.56 1.68
CA ASP A 8 -12.83 -8.74 2.80
C ASP A 8 -11.36 -8.32 2.71
N ILE A 9 -10.49 -9.21 2.20
CA ILE A 9 -9.09 -8.88 1.87
C ILE A 9 -9.03 -7.75 0.84
N ILE A 10 -9.74 -7.88 -0.28
CA ILE A 10 -9.74 -6.86 -1.35
C ILE A 10 -10.28 -5.53 -0.84
N LYS A 11 -11.38 -5.54 -0.09
CA LYS A 11 -11.92 -4.32 0.55
C LYS A 11 -10.92 -3.68 1.51
N GLY A 12 -10.18 -4.51 2.25
CA GLY A 12 -9.12 -4.05 3.14
C GLY A 12 -7.98 -3.37 2.38
N CYS A 13 -7.53 -3.94 1.26
CA CYS A 13 -6.52 -3.31 0.39
C CYS A 13 -7.02 -1.99 -0.19
N ILE A 14 -8.26 -1.94 -0.73
CA ILE A 14 -8.89 -0.71 -1.23
C ILE A 14 -8.90 0.39 -0.15
N ALA A 15 -9.31 0.03 1.07
CA ALA A 15 -9.32 0.96 2.18
C ALA A 15 -7.91 1.43 2.57
N MET A 16 -6.91 0.56 2.43
CA MET A 16 -5.51 0.89 2.69
C MET A 16 -4.99 1.91 1.66
N GLU A 17 -5.14 1.67 0.35
CA GLU A 17 -4.67 2.62 -0.70
C GLU A 17 -5.29 4.00 -0.47
N GLN A 18 -6.60 4.05 -0.22
CA GLN A 18 -7.30 5.31 0.02
C GLN A 18 -6.82 6.02 1.30
N THR A 19 -6.47 5.27 2.34
CA THR A 19 -5.99 5.82 3.61
C THR A 19 -4.56 6.34 3.46
N VAL A 20 -3.69 5.60 2.78
CA VAL A 20 -2.30 6.00 2.48
C VAL A 20 -2.28 7.23 1.57
N ALA A 21 -3.08 7.25 0.50
CA ALA A 21 -3.27 8.45 -0.32
C ALA A 21 -3.70 9.67 0.52
N SER A 22 -4.60 9.47 1.49
CA SER A 22 -5.01 10.54 2.40
C SER A 22 -3.87 11.06 3.28
N ILE A 23 -2.94 10.19 3.68
CA ILE A 23 -1.71 10.56 4.40
C ILE A 23 -0.80 11.39 3.49
N TYR A 24 -0.58 10.96 2.25
CA TYR A 24 0.22 11.73 1.28
C TYR A 24 -0.36 13.11 0.99
N ARG A 25 -1.68 13.22 0.89
CA ARG A 25 -2.36 14.52 0.79
C ARG A 25 -2.17 15.42 2.02
N ILE A 26 -2.03 14.84 3.22
CA ILE A 26 -1.68 15.62 4.41
C ILE A 26 -0.22 16.07 4.32
N PHE A 27 0.69 15.20 3.90
CA PHE A 27 2.11 15.53 3.74
C PHE A 27 2.38 16.59 2.68
N MET A 28 1.66 16.62 1.56
CA MET A 28 1.72 17.73 0.59
C MET A 28 1.53 19.10 1.28
N LYS A 29 0.59 19.18 2.23
CA LYS A 29 0.29 20.43 2.95
C LYS A 29 1.32 20.77 4.03
N LEU A 30 1.91 19.75 4.64
CA LEU A 30 2.90 19.92 5.71
C LEU A 30 4.30 20.22 5.16
N PHE A 31 4.62 19.70 3.97
CA PHE A 31 5.93 19.79 3.32
C PHE A 31 5.79 20.33 1.89
N PRO A 32 5.45 21.63 1.73
CA PRO A 32 5.20 22.22 0.41
C PRO A 32 6.43 22.26 -0.50
N GLU A 33 7.65 22.20 0.05
CA GLU A 33 8.88 22.09 -0.75
C GLU A 33 8.97 20.74 -1.48
N GLU A 34 8.37 19.69 -0.91
CA GLU A 34 8.32 18.34 -1.45
C GLU A 34 6.91 17.96 -1.94
N GLU A 35 6.06 18.94 -2.24
CA GLU A 35 4.67 18.71 -2.68
C GLU A 35 4.61 17.75 -3.87
N SER A 36 5.43 17.97 -4.90
CA SER A 36 5.48 17.12 -6.09
C SER A 36 5.80 15.65 -5.79
N PHE A 37 6.71 15.40 -4.84
CA PHE A 37 7.06 14.05 -4.41
C PHE A 37 5.86 13.33 -3.79
N TRP A 38 5.11 14.03 -2.93
CA TRP A 38 3.92 13.48 -2.28
C TRP A 38 2.71 13.41 -3.21
N GLU A 39 2.58 14.33 -4.15
CA GLU A 39 1.52 14.34 -5.17
C GLU A 39 1.65 13.14 -6.10
N ASP A 40 2.87 12.82 -6.55
CA ASP A 40 3.11 11.64 -7.35
C ASP A 40 2.68 10.36 -6.61
N LEU A 41 3.13 10.15 -5.37
CA LEU A 41 2.73 8.99 -4.56
C LEU A 41 1.22 8.95 -4.37
N PHE A 42 0.59 10.09 -4.08
CA PHE A 42 -0.86 10.18 -3.96
C PHE A 42 -1.57 9.73 -5.25
N ASN A 43 -1.09 10.14 -6.41
CA ASN A 43 -1.71 9.79 -7.69
C ASN A 43 -1.55 8.28 -7.97
N ASP A 44 -0.37 7.72 -7.69
CA ASP A 44 -0.12 6.29 -7.85
C ASP A 44 -1.07 5.46 -6.95
N GLU A 45 -1.27 5.84 -5.69
CA GLU A 45 -2.23 5.17 -4.79
C GLU A 45 -3.69 5.25 -5.29
N MET A 46 -4.06 6.38 -5.88
CA MET A 46 -5.40 6.53 -6.46
C MET A 46 -5.59 5.65 -7.70
N ASP A 47 -4.53 5.44 -8.49
CA ASP A 47 -4.53 4.50 -9.61
C ASP A 47 -4.65 3.06 -9.11
N HIS A 48 -3.92 2.68 -8.04
CA HIS A 48 -4.02 1.36 -7.41
C HIS A 48 -5.43 1.09 -6.89
N HIS A 49 -6.01 2.06 -6.17
CA HIS A 49 -7.41 2.03 -5.75
C HIS A 49 -8.35 1.83 -6.95
N SER A 50 -8.12 2.51 -8.07
CA SER A 50 -8.92 2.32 -9.29
C SER A 50 -8.78 0.92 -9.87
N TRP A 51 -7.60 0.31 -9.83
CA TRP A 51 -7.39 -1.06 -10.31
C TRP A 51 -8.10 -2.09 -9.42
N LEU A 52 -8.05 -1.91 -8.10
CA LEU A 52 -8.69 -2.80 -7.12
C LEU A 52 -10.22 -2.68 -7.10
N THR A 53 -10.77 -1.52 -7.45
CA THR A 53 -12.22 -1.29 -7.50
C THR A 53 -12.85 -1.64 -8.85
N ASP A 54 -12.06 -1.95 -9.87
CA ASP A 54 -12.57 -2.36 -11.18
C ASP A 54 -13.28 -3.72 -11.07
N ALA A 55 -14.58 -3.69 -11.39
CA ALA A 55 -15.49 -4.82 -11.26
C ALA A 55 -15.02 -6.09 -12.01
N ARG A 56 -14.19 -5.94 -13.05
CA ARG A 56 -13.63 -7.08 -13.78
C ARG A 56 -12.76 -7.95 -12.88
N TYR A 57 -12.06 -7.39 -11.89
CA TYR A 57 -11.23 -8.17 -10.97
C TYR A 57 -12.03 -8.89 -9.88
N ILE A 58 -13.19 -8.36 -9.51
CA ILE A 58 -14.14 -9.04 -8.61
C ILE A 58 -14.69 -10.32 -9.25
N GLU A 59 -14.82 -10.37 -10.58
CA GLU A 59 -15.23 -11.59 -11.30
C GLU A 59 -14.13 -12.67 -11.34
N PHE A 60 -12.84 -12.29 -11.26
CA PHE A 60 -11.71 -13.24 -11.22
C PHE A 60 -11.48 -13.87 -9.83
N VAL A 61 -12.12 -13.33 -8.78
CA VAL A 61 -12.14 -13.92 -7.42
C VAL A 61 -12.60 -15.38 -7.46
N ASP A 62 -13.50 -15.73 -8.39
CA ASP A 62 -14.01 -17.09 -8.56
C ASP A 62 -12.98 -18.09 -9.14
N LEU A 63 -11.78 -17.63 -9.54
CA LEU A 63 -10.72 -18.43 -10.15
C LEU A 63 -9.47 -18.60 -9.28
N LEU A 64 -9.42 -18.01 -8.08
CA LEU A 64 -8.24 -18.10 -7.21
C LEU A 64 -8.20 -19.43 -6.43
N PRO A 65 -7.05 -20.11 -6.34
CA PRO A 65 -6.91 -21.35 -5.60
C PRO A 65 -7.05 -21.13 -4.08
N SER A 66 -7.42 -22.19 -3.37
CA SER A 66 -7.84 -22.15 -1.97
C SER A 66 -6.76 -21.69 -0.98
N GLY A 67 -7.03 -20.57 -0.30
CA GLY A 67 -6.95 -20.34 1.16
C GLY A 67 -5.60 -20.30 1.89
N ASP A 68 -4.67 -21.21 1.62
CA ASP A 68 -3.58 -21.50 2.58
C ASP A 68 -2.36 -20.58 2.46
N MET A 69 -2.38 -19.59 1.57
CA MET A 69 -1.23 -18.73 1.28
C MET A 69 -1.54 -17.23 1.21
N LEU A 70 -2.77 -16.80 1.48
CA LEU A 70 -3.12 -15.37 1.46
C LEU A 70 -2.68 -14.66 2.75
N PRO A 71 -2.37 -13.35 2.69
CA PRO A 71 -2.16 -12.55 3.89
C PRO A 71 -3.40 -12.66 4.79
N SER A 72 -3.21 -12.92 6.08
CA SER A 72 -4.35 -13.03 6.99
C SER A 72 -5.13 -11.70 6.98
N ALA A 73 -6.46 -11.74 6.89
CA ALA A 73 -7.31 -10.54 6.97
C ALA A 73 -6.97 -9.66 8.19
N ARG A 74 -6.48 -10.30 9.27
CA ARG A 74 -5.97 -9.66 10.48
C ARG A 74 -4.77 -8.73 10.24
N HIS A 75 -3.88 -9.08 9.32
CA HIS A 75 -2.72 -8.24 8.98
C HIS A 75 -3.20 -6.96 8.29
N ILE A 76 -4.09 -7.08 7.31
CA ILE A 76 -4.67 -5.93 6.59
C ILE A 76 -5.44 -5.03 7.56
N GLU A 77 -6.27 -5.60 8.43
CA GLU A 77 -6.99 -4.85 9.47
C GLU A 77 -6.04 -4.11 10.42
N GLY A 78 -4.95 -4.76 10.84
CA GLY A 78 -3.92 -4.16 11.68
C GLY A 78 -3.19 -2.99 11.01
N SER A 79 -2.84 -3.15 9.73
CA SER A 79 -2.20 -2.11 8.93
C SER A 79 -3.12 -0.92 8.71
N LEU A 80 -4.39 -1.16 8.35
CA LEU A 80 -5.40 -0.12 8.18
C LEU A 80 -5.62 0.67 9.48
N LYS A 81 -5.77 -0.03 10.61
CA LYS A 81 -5.91 0.62 11.92
C LYS A 81 -4.69 1.48 12.25
N SER A 82 -3.50 1.02 11.90
CA SER A 82 -2.26 1.77 12.10
C SER A 82 -2.21 3.01 11.20
N ALA A 83 -2.69 2.93 9.96
CA ALA A 83 -2.78 4.07 9.04
C ALA A 83 -3.77 5.13 9.53
N VAL A 84 -4.97 4.72 9.95
CA VAL A 84 -5.97 5.63 10.57
C VAL A 84 -5.40 6.29 11.83
N THR A 85 -4.69 5.53 12.66
CA THR A 85 -4.05 6.08 13.87
C THR A 85 -2.95 7.09 13.51
N ALA A 86 -2.16 6.83 12.46
CA ALA A 86 -1.14 7.75 12.01
C ALA A 86 -1.72 9.09 11.55
N ILE A 87 -2.87 9.09 10.85
CA ILE A 87 -3.57 10.33 10.46
C ILE A 87 -3.89 11.18 11.70
N GLU A 88 -4.43 10.57 12.76
CA GLU A 88 -4.76 11.30 13.99
C GLU A 88 -3.52 11.81 14.72
N GLN A 89 -2.44 11.02 14.72
CA GLN A 89 -1.15 11.45 15.27
C GLN A 89 -0.58 12.66 14.50
N ILE A 90 -0.57 12.61 13.17
CA ILE A 90 -0.08 13.70 12.31
C ILE A 90 -0.87 14.99 12.53
N LYS A 91 -2.18 14.92 12.78
CA LYS A 91 -3.01 16.09 13.09
C LYS A 91 -2.76 16.64 14.49
N SER A 92 -2.35 15.79 15.43
CA SER A 92 -2.24 16.15 16.85
C SER A 92 -0.94 16.83 17.25
N ARG A 93 0.11 16.73 16.42
CA ARG A 93 1.42 17.31 16.69
C ARG A 93 2.17 17.66 15.41
N PRO A 94 3.18 18.55 15.47
CA PRO A 94 4.14 18.69 14.39
C PRO A 94 4.81 17.35 14.08
N VAL A 95 4.99 17.08 12.79
CA VAL A 95 5.67 15.90 12.25
C VAL A 95 6.87 16.38 11.47
N THR A 96 8.04 15.79 11.71
CA THR A 96 9.23 16.12 10.92
C THR A 96 9.17 15.46 9.54
N PHE A 97 9.94 15.96 8.58
CA PHE A 97 9.98 15.35 7.26
C PHE A 97 10.52 13.91 7.29
N GLU A 98 11.51 13.64 8.14
CA GLU A 98 12.02 12.29 8.40
C GLU A 98 10.92 11.36 8.96
N GLU A 99 10.14 11.82 9.95
CA GLU A 99 9.02 11.04 10.50
C GLU A 99 7.94 10.75 9.45
N ALA A 100 7.71 11.68 8.53
CA ALA A 100 6.77 11.52 7.42
C ALA A 100 7.25 10.44 6.44
N LEU A 101 8.53 10.49 6.02
CA LEU A 101 9.14 9.49 5.15
C LEU A 101 9.19 8.11 5.80
N MET A 102 9.55 8.02 7.10
CA MET A 102 9.49 6.75 7.85
C MET A 102 8.08 6.19 7.93
N THR A 103 7.07 7.07 8.09
CA THR A 103 5.67 6.67 8.12
C THR A 103 5.22 6.12 6.77
N ALA A 104 5.56 6.82 5.68
CA ALA A 104 5.30 6.36 4.31
C ALA A 104 5.95 5.00 4.05
N LEU A 105 7.26 4.90 4.31
CA LEU A 105 8.05 3.68 4.09
C LEU A 105 7.45 2.46 4.80
N ARG A 106 6.95 2.64 6.02
CA ARG A 106 6.30 1.55 6.77
C ARG A 106 5.05 1.04 6.07
N PHE A 107 4.21 1.93 5.52
CA PHE A 107 2.96 1.54 4.87
C PHE A 107 3.21 0.84 3.54
N GLU A 108 4.10 1.37 2.71
CA GLU A 108 4.54 0.72 1.48
C GLU A 108 5.14 -0.67 1.75
N LYS A 109 5.92 -0.84 2.82
CA LYS A 109 6.48 -2.15 3.21
C LYS A 109 5.37 -3.13 3.55
N SER A 110 4.36 -2.69 4.30
CA SER A 110 3.20 -3.50 4.63
C SER A 110 2.42 -3.91 3.37
N MET A 111 2.24 -3.02 2.40
CA MET A 111 1.51 -3.32 1.16
C MET A 111 2.27 -4.28 0.25
N VAL A 112 3.59 -4.09 0.09
CA VAL A 112 4.43 -5.08 -0.60
C VAL A 112 4.33 -6.45 0.06
N GLU A 113 4.37 -6.54 1.39
CA GLU A 113 4.22 -7.81 2.10
C GLU A 113 2.85 -8.44 1.89
N ILE A 114 1.76 -7.65 1.94
CA ILE A 114 0.39 -8.12 1.71
C ILE A 114 0.28 -8.74 0.30
N PHE A 115 0.66 -7.99 -0.74
CA PHE A 115 0.53 -8.46 -2.12
C PHE A 115 1.55 -9.53 -2.50
N ALA A 116 2.75 -9.52 -1.93
CA ALA A 116 3.74 -10.58 -2.18
C ALA A 116 3.30 -11.92 -1.56
N ASN A 117 2.67 -11.90 -0.38
CA ASN A 117 2.07 -13.11 0.20
C ASN A 117 0.92 -13.62 -0.68
N GLU A 118 0.06 -12.73 -1.17
CA GLU A 118 -0.99 -13.09 -2.12
C GLU A 118 -0.44 -13.65 -3.45
N LEU A 119 0.64 -13.06 -3.97
CA LEU A 119 1.33 -13.53 -5.17
C LEU A 119 1.90 -14.94 -4.98
N MET A 120 2.53 -15.22 -3.83
CA MET A 120 3.00 -16.58 -3.49
C MET A 120 1.85 -17.60 -3.46
N ALA A 121 0.64 -17.19 -3.06
CA ALA A 121 -0.56 -18.03 -3.14
C ALA A 121 -0.98 -18.35 -4.57
N ASN A 122 -0.82 -17.38 -5.49
CA ASN A 122 -1.40 -17.41 -6.83
C ASN A 122 -0.41 -17.83 -7.93
N VAL A 123 0.91 -17.79 -7.69
CA VAL A 123 1.94 -18.22 -8.67
C VAL A 123 1.79 -19.69 -9.08
N PHE A 124 1.13 -20.52 -8.27
CA PHE A 124 0.82 -21.90 -8.62
C PHE A 124 -0.41 -22.06 -9.56
N ALA A 125 -1.08 -20.96 -9.93
CA ALA A 125 -2.42 -21.01 -10.54
C ALA A 125 -2.52 -20.83 -12.06
N SER A 126 -1.67 -20.04 -12.75
CA SER A 126 -1.49 -20.02 -14.24
C SER A 126 -0.82 -18.74 -14.77
N GLY A 127 -0.38 -18.75 -16.04
CA GLY A 127 0.49 -17.78 -16.70
C GLY A 127 -0.17 -16.49 -17.23
N TYR A 128 -0.85 -15.74 -16.36
CA TYR A 128 -1.24 -14.35 -16.59
C TYR A 128 -0.54 -13.47 -15.55
N GLU A 129 -0.13 -12.24 -15.91
CA GLU A 129 0.34 -11.28 -14.90
C GLU A 129 -0.83 -10.92 -14.00
N SER A 130 -0.78 -11.34 -12.72
CA SER A 130 -1.88 -11.13 -11.80
C SER A 130 -1.94 -9.66 -11.36
N LEU A 131 -3.13 -9.16 -11.01
CA LEU A 131 -3.27 -7.82 -10.43
C LEU A 131 -2.34 -7.63 -9.22
N SER A 132 -2.19 -8.68 -8.39
CA SER A 132 -1.26 -8.68 -7.26
C SER A 132 0.20 -8.53 -7.66
N GLN A 133 0.63 -9.07 -8.81
CA GLN A 133 1.98 -8.84 -9.36
C GLN A 133 2.17 -7.40 -9.76
N ARG A 134 1.20 -6.82 -10.47
CA ARG A 134 1.24 -5.43 -10.90
C ARG A 134 1.31 -4.48 -9.71
N ILE A 135 0.44 -4.65 -8.71
CA ILE A 135 0.43 -3.77 -7.53
C ILE A 135 1.71 -3.99 -6.72
N ALA A 136 2.11 -5.23 -6.41
CA ALA A 136 3.36 -5.47 -5.68
C ALA A 136 4.60 -4.87 -6.36
N ALA A 137 4.63 -4.82 -7.70
CA ALA A 137 5.70 -4.16 -8.43
C ALA A 137 5.64 -2.63 -8.28
N ALA A 138 4.45 -2.03 -8.34
CA ALA A 138 4.25 -0.59 -8.16
C ALA A 138 4.59 -0.13 -6.73
N GLU A 139 4.11 -0.83 -5.70
CA GLU A 139 4.44 -0.57 -4.29
C GLU A 139 5.96 -0.65 -4.03
N ARG A 140 6.68 -1.54 -4.73
CA ARG A 140 8.16 -1.58 -4.66
C ARG A 140 8.82 -0.34 -5.28
N LEU A 141 8.21 0.27 -6.30
CA LEU A 141 8.70 1.54 -6.84
C LEU A 141 8.52 2.66 -5.83
N HIS A 142 7.41 2.68 -5.09
CA HIS A 142 7.20 3.64 -4.00
C HIS A 142 8.24 3.48 -2.90
N LEU A 143 8.54 2.24 -2.49
CA LEU A 143 9.62 1.96 -1.53
C LEU A 143 10.94 2.56 -1.97
N ASN A 144 11.36 2.27 -3.21
CA ASN A 144 12.61 2.79 -3.74
C ASN A 144 12.60 4.32 -3.77
N LYS A 145 11.49 4.93 -4.22
CA LYS A 145 11.33 6.39 -4.29
C LYS A 145 11.46 7.04 -2.90
N ILE A 146 10.89 6.44 -1.88
CA ILE A 146 10.98 6.94 -0.49
C ILE A 146 12.37 6.72 0.08
N GLU A 147 12.98 5.55 -0.14
CA GLU A 147 14.34 5.27 0.33
C GLU A 147 15.36 6.21 -0.34
N ASP A 148 15.24 6.47 -1.64
CA ASP A 148 16.06 7.44 -2.38
C ASP A 148 15.92 8.85 -1.80
N MET A 149 14.69 9.30 -1.51
CA MET A 149 14.45 10.59 -0.86
C MET A 149 15.05 10.65 0.55
N MET A 150 14.95 9.57 1.33
CA MET A 150 15.58 9.48 2.66
C MET A 150 17.11 9.56 2.56
N ILE A 151 17.72 8.97 1.54
CA ILE A 151 19.16 9.05 1.28
C ILE A 151 19.56 10.47 0.87
N GLU A 152 18.84 11.08 -0.07
CA GLU A 152 19.11 12.44 -0.56
C GLU A 152 19.11 13.46 0.58
N LYS A 153 18.17 13.31 1.52
CA LYS A 153 18.01 14.20 2.68
C LYS A 153 18.92 13.83 3.86
N GLY A 154 19.67 12.73 3.75
CA GLY A 154 20.63 12.28 4.76
C GLY A 154 20.01 11.55 5.97
N PHE A 155 18.78 11.08 5.86
CA PHE A 155 18.08 10.29 6.88
C PHE A 155 18.41 8.79 6.81
N MET A 156 18.90 8.32 5.68
CA MET A 156 19.32 6.94 5.46
C MET A 156 20.69 6.89 4.79
N GLN A 157 21.48 5.86 5.11
CA GLN A 157 22.74 5.58 4.43
C GLN A 157 22.58 4.36 3.53
N LEU A 158 23.23 4.38 2.37
CA LEU A 158 23.37 3.20 1.53
C LEU A 158 24.15 2.13 2.30
N SER A 159 23.57 0.93 2.41
CA SER A 159 24.20 -0.25 3.02
C SER A 159 25.29 -0.84 2.14
#